data_AF-Q7T1H2-F1
#
_entry.id   AF-Q7T1H2-F1
#
_cell.length_a   1.000
_cell.length_b   1.000
_cell.length_c   1.000
_cell.angle_alpha   90.00
_cell.angle_beta   90.00
_cell.angle_gamma   90.00
#
_symmetry.space_group_name_H-M   'P 1'
#
loop_
_entity.id
_entity.type
_entity.pdbx_description
1 polymer ?
#
loop_
_entity_poly.entity_id
_entity_poly.type
_entity_poly.pdbx_seq_one_letter_code
_entity_poly.pdbx_strand_id
1 'polypeptide(L)'
;CLKIEVTLLDSEHFAVAGERPWCRELRVSRQKGLFSFLIEPLALGTVNVSVRAAAVHSDEPCGTEVVVVPEEGAVDTVVRSVIVEPEGIPKELAYSSLLCPKFPSVRALCLQPALPANVDRGSARATSTIAGDIMGSALQNLDKLLTLPTGCGEQNMVKFAPNIYIQEYL
;
A
#
# COMPACT_ATOMS: atom_id res chain seq x y z
N CYS A 1 22.20 -35.00 6.63
CA CYS A 1 22.63 -33.64 6.23
C CYS A 1 22.03 -33.24 4.88
N LEU A 2 21.75 -31.94 4.66
CA LEU A 2 21.35 -31.37 3.37
C LEU A 2 22.37 -30.31 2.91
N LYS A 3 22.74 -30.33 1.63
CA LYS A 3 23.35 -29.18 0.95
C LYS A 3 22.23 -28.42 0.25
N ILE A 4 21.98 -27.19 0.63
CA ILE A 4 20.89 -26.36 0.11
C ILE A 4 21.50 -25.24 -0.72
N GLU A 5 21.04 -25.11 -1.95
CA GLU A 5 21.28 -23.98 -2.83
C GLU A 5 20.07 -23.04 -2.75
N VAL A 6 20.30 -21.80 -2.34
CA VAL A 6 19.27 -20.76 -2.29
C VAL A 6 19.53 -19.76 -3.40
N THR A 7 18.54 -19.61 -4.27
CA THR A 7 18.56 -18.75 -5.44
C THR A 7 17.48 -17.66 -5.34
N LEU A 8 17.89 -16.40 -5.46
CA LEU A 8 16.96 -15.30 -5.67
C LEU A 8 16.65 -15.24 -7.17
N LEU A 9 15.39 -15.37 -7.54
CA LEU A 9 14.99 -15.33 -8.96
C LEU A 9 15.01 -13.89 -9.46
N ASP A 10 15.49 -13.71 -10.68
CA ASP A 10 15.63 -12.41 -11.32
C ASP A 10 14.27 -11.81 -11.71
N SER A 11 14.19 -10.47 -11.73
CA SER A 11 12.98 -9.71 -12.01
C SER A 11 13.32 -8.34 -12.58
N GLU A 12 12.52 -7.84 -13.51
CA GLU A 12 12.70 -6.50 -14.08
C GLU A 12 12.44 -5.37 -13.06
N HIS A 13 11.87 -5.70 -11.89
CA HIS A 13 11.43 -4.75 -10.88
C HIS A 13 12.47 -4.43 -9.80
N PHE A 14 13.56 -5.19 -9.69
CA PHE A 14 14.63 -4.95 -8.72
C PHE A 14 15.98 -5.45 -9.25
N ALA A 15 17.06 -4.78 -8.87
CA ALA A 15 18.42 -5.25 -9.09
C ALA A 15 18.98 -5.89 -7.82
N VAL A 16 19.97 -6.78 -7.97
CA VAL A 16 20.66 -7.40 -6.83
C VAL A 16 22.12 -6.92 -6.81
N ALA A 17 22.56 -6.35 -5.69
CA ALA A 17 23.91 -5.80 -5.58
C ALA A 17 24.95 -6.87 -5.17
N GLY A 18 26.03 -7.06 -5.96
CA GLY A 18 27.22 -7.86 -5.60
C GLY A 18 27.79 -8.79 -6.70
N GLU A 19 28.94 -9.43 -6.46
CA GLU A 19 29.67 -10.28 -7.43
C GLU A 19 29.14 -11.73 -7.56
N ARG A 20 28.47 -12.26 -6.52
CA ARG A 20 27.69 -13.53 -6.57
C ARG A 20 26.37 -13.40 -5.79
N PRO A 21 25.47 -12.49 -6.19
CA PRO A 21 24.43 -12.01 -5.29
C PRO A 21 23.14 -12.84 -5.35
N TRP A 22 22.98 -13.72 -6.34
CA TRP A 22 21.73 -14.43 -6.62
C TRP A 22 21.73 -15.91 -6.22
N CYS A 23 22.88 -16.49 -5.85
CA CYS A 23 22.97 -17.90 -5.45
C CYS A 23 23.93 -18.09 -4.26
N ARG A 24 23.45 -18.76 -3.21
CA ARG A 24 24.27 -19.16 -2.05
C ARG A 24 24.05 -20.62 -1.70
N GLU A 25 25.14 -21.30 -1.39
CA GLU A 25 25.12 -22.67 -0.91
C GLU A 25 25.34 -22.69 0.61
N LEU A 26 24.59 -23.53 1.32
CA LEU A 26 24.81 -23.80 2.73
C LEU A 26 24.62 -25.28 3.03
N ARG A 27 25.50 -25.80 3.89
CA ARG A 27 25.37 -27.14 4.46
C ARG A 27 24.66 -27.02 5.79
N VAL A 28 23.56 -27.73 5.95
CA VAL A 28 22.73 -27.64 7.15
C VAL A 28 22.51 -29.04 7.72
N SER A 29 22.84 -29.22 9.01
CA SER A 29 22.47 -30.41 9.78
C SER A 29 21.66 -29.99 10.99
N ARG A 30 20.34 -30.23 10.95
CA ARG A 30 19.34 -29.95 12.01
C ARG A 30 19.32 -28.50 12.55
N GLN A 31 19.90 -27.55 11.83
CA GLN A 31 19.94 -26.12 12.18
C GLN A 31 19.16 -25.28 11.15
N LYS A 32 19.00 -23.98 11.42
CA LYS A 32 18.43 -23.02 10.47
C LYS A 32 19.56 -22.19 9.87
N GLY A 33 19.54 -22.02 8.55
CA GLY A 33 20.39 -21.06 7.85
C GLY A 33 19.64 -19.76 7.59
N LEU A 34 20.33 -18.62 7.68
CA LEU A 34 19.81 -17.33 7.27
C LEU A 34 20.58 -16.84 6.04
N PHE A 35 19.85 -16.34 5.05
CA PHE A 35 20.41 -15.70 3.87
C PHE A 35 19.85 -14.29 3.76
N SER A 36 20.73 -13.35 3.46
CA SER A 36 20.37 -11.96 3.22
C SER A 36 20.79 -11.58 1.80
N PHE A 37 19.83 -11.03 1.07
CA PHE A 37 20.03 -10.48 -0.26
C PHE A 37 19.89 -8.96 -0.16
N LEU A 38 20.86 -8.24 -0.73
CA LEU A 38 20.75 -6.79 -0.88
C LEU A 38 20.10 -6.51 -2.24
N ILE A 39 18.86 -6.04 -2.21
CA ILE A 39 18.06 -5.73 -3.40
C ILE A 39 17.83 -4.22 -3.47
N GLU A 40 17.93 -3.70 -4.69
CA GLU A 40 17.66 -2.30 -5.02
C GLU A 40 16.40 -2.24 -5.90
N PRO A 41 15.29 -1.67 -5.41
CA PRO A 41 14.06 -1.61 -6.20
C PRO A 41 14.22 -0.63 -7.37
N LEU A 42 13.74 -1.03 -8.55
CA LEU A 42 13.76 -0.22 -9.77
C LEU A 42 12.37 0.33 -10.13
N ALA A 43 11.31 -0.32 -9.62
CA ALA A 43 9.93 0.04 -9.87
C ALA A 43 9.18 0.40 -8.58
N LEU A 44 8.34 1.42 -8.65
CA LEU A 44 7.44 1.81 -7.56
C LEU A 44 6.21 0.91 -7.50
N GLY A 45 5.60 0.79 -6.32
CA GLY A 45 4.39 -0.01 -6.10
C GLY A 45 4.68 -1.41 -5.59
N THR A 46 3.80 -2.36 -5.89
CA THR A 46 3.92 -3.73 -5.36
C THR A 46 4.88 -4.56 -6.21
N VAL A 47 6.01 -4.96 -5.62
CA VAL A 47 7.05 -5.78 -6.24
C VAL A 47 7.05 -7.17 -5.62
N ASN A 48 7.01 -8.21 -6.46
CA ASN A 48 7.10 -9.59 -6.01
C ASN A 48 8.56 -10.06 -5.98
N VAL A 49 9.00 -10.52 -4.81
CA VAL A 49 10.32 -11.11 -4.57
C VAL A 49 10.15 -12.61 -4.42
N SER A 50 10.83 -13.37 -5.28
CA SER A 50 10.75 -14.84 -5.31
C SER A 50 12.09 -15.48 -5.01
N VAL A 51 12.12 -16.34 -4.00
CA VAL A 51 13.30 -17.07 -3.55
C VAL A 51 13.04 -18.57 -3.69
N ARG A 52 13.96 -19.27 -4.37
CA ARG A 52 13.92 -20.71 -4.58
C ARG A 52 15.05 -21.37 -3.79
N ALA A 53 14.71 -22.34 -2.94
CA ALA A 53 15.65 -23.16 -2.20
C ALA A 53 15.59 -24.60 -2.71
N ALA A 54 16.73 -25.18 -3.09
CA ALA A 54 16.84 -26.53 -3.62
C ALA A 54 17.88 -27.35 -2.86
N ALA A 55 17.55 -28.58 -2.48
CA ALA A 55 18.52 -29.55 -1.98
C ALA A 55 19.32 -30.13 -3.15
N VAL A 56 20.64 -30.03 -3.09
CA VAL A 56 21.57 -30.42 -4.17
C VAL A 56 22.45 -31.57 -3.71
N HIS A 57 22.75 -32.50 -4.62
CA HIS A 57 23.67 -33.60 -4.36
C HIS A 57 25.10 -33.08 -4.15
N SER A 58 25.86 -33.71 -3.24
CA SER A 58 27.25 -33.35 -2.95
C SER A 58 28.01 -34.56 -2.44
N ASP A 59 29.15 -34.84 -3.06
CA ASP A 59 30.02 -35.97 -2.68
C ASP A 59 30.84 -35.69 -1.41
N GLU A 60 30.96 -34.43 -1.01
CA GLU A 60 31.60 -34.05 0.25
C GLU A 60 30.66 -34.26 1.46
N PRO A 61 31.07 -35.05 2.47
CA PRO A 61 30.27 -35.31 3.66
C PRO A 61 30.22 -34.08 4.60
N CYS A 62 29.15 -33.98 5.38
CA CYS A 62 29.03 -32.99 6.45
C CYS A 62 29.41 -33.63 7.78
N GLY A 63 30.68 -33.52 8.15
CA GLY A 63 31.21 -34.25 9.30
C GLY A 63 31.15 -35.75 9.05
N THR A 64 30.32 -36.46 9.82
CA THR A 64 30.09 -37.91 9.69
C THR A 64 28.82 -38.28 8.90
N GLU A 65 28.00 -37.31 8.50
CA GLU A 65 26.76 -37.55 7.76
C GLU A 65 26.95 -37.36 6.25
N VAL A 66 26.36 -38.27 5.46
CA VAL A 66 26.27 -38.13 3.99
C VAL A 66 25.20 -37.09 3.62
N VAL A 67 25.42 -36.36 2.52
CA VAL A 67 24.43 -35.44 1.96
C VAL A 67 23.40 -36.25 1.18
N VAL A 68 22.12 -36.06 1.49
CA VAL A 68 21.01 -36.78 0.83
C VAL A 68 20.08 -35.76 0.20
N VAL A 69 19.56 -36.06 -0.99
CA VAL A 69 18.48 -35.27 -1.62
C VAL A 69 17.17 -36.04 -1.42
N PRO A 70 16.15 -35.46 -0.76
CA PRO A 70 14.87 -36.15 -0.57
C PRO A 70 14.11 -36.29 -1.89
N GLU A 71 13.34 -37.36 -2.07
CA GLU A 71 12.56 -37.59 -3.31
C GLU A 71 11.37 -36.62 -3.43
N GLU A 72 10.77 -36.23 -2.30
CA GLU A 72 9.70 -35.23 -2.21
C GLU A 72 10.18 -34.01 -1.43
N GLY A 73 9.77 -32.81 -1.84
CA GLY A 73 10.13 -31.57 -1.15
C GLY A 73 11.60 -31.15 -1.29
N ALA A 74 12.31 -31.66 -2.31
CA ALA A 74 13.68 -31.25 -2.62
C ALA A 74 13.80 -29.76 -2.99
N VAL A 75 12.72 -29.13 -3.46
CA VAL A 75 12.69 -27.74 -3.90
C VAL A 75 11.50 -27.03 -3.27
N ASP A 76 11.74 -25.87 -2.69
CA ASP A 76 10.71 -24.94 -2.21
C ASP A 76 10.89 -23.57 -2.86
N THR A 77 9.80 -22.89 -3.17
CA THR A 77 9.82 -21.53 -3.75
C THR A 77 8.81 -20.65 -3.03
N VAL A 78 9.32 -19.58 -2.45
CA VAL A 78 8.52 -18.63 -1.69
C VAL A 78 8.48 -17.31 -2.44
N VAL A 79 7.26 -16.80 -2.65
CA VAL A 79 7.01 -15.49 -3.25
C VAL A 79 6.42 -14.56 -2.19
N ARG A 80 6.98 -13.36 -2.06
CA ARG A 80 6.50 -12.32 -1.15
C ARG A 80 6.44 -10.98 -1.86
N SER A 81 5.33 -10.26 -1.68
CA SER A 81 5.14 -8.92 -2.20
C SER A 81 5.65 -7.86 -1.23
N VAL A 82 6.42 -6.90 -1.72
CA VAL A 82 6.92 -5.72 -0.99
C VAL A 82 6.35 -4.47 -1.66
N ILE A 83 5.95 -3.47 -0.88
CA ILE A 83 5.49 -2.18 -1.41
C ILE A 83 6.68 -1.23 -1.42
N VAL A 84 7.02 -0.73 -2.60
CA VAL A 84 8.06 0.26 -2.83
C VAL A 84 7.39 1.64 -2.94
N GLU A 85 7.79 2.53 -2.06
CA GLU A 85 7.38 3.94 -2.07
C GLU A 85 8.44 4.80 -2.76
N PRO A 86 8.05 5.92 -3.39
CA PRO A 86 9.00 6.84 -3.99
C PRO A 86 9.91 7.46 -2.95
N GLU A 87 11.11 7.85 -3.38
CA GLU A 87 12.08 8.47 -2.49
C GLU A 87 11.75 9.96 -2.21
N GLY A 88 12.22 10.47 -1.08
CA GLY A 88 12.13 11.88 -0.73
C GLY A 88 10.97 12.26 0.19
N ILE A 89 10.61 13.55 0.19
CA ILE A 89 9.59 14.12 1.09
C ILE A 89 8.32 14.41 0.27
N PRO A 90 7.17 13.82 0.63
CA PRO A 90 5.92 14.08 -0.08
C PRO A 90 5.50 15.54 0.08
N LYS A 91 5.06 16.15 -1.02
CA LYS A 91 4.46 17.49 -1.04
C LYS A 91 3.09 17.41 -1.67
N GLU A 92 2.09 17.85 -0.93
CA GLU A 92 0.69 17.86 -1.37
C GLU A 92 0.23 19.30 -1.62
N LEU A 93 -0.49 19.51 -2.73
CA LEU A 93 -1.09 20.79 -3.10
C LEU A 93 -2.59 20.59 -3.27
N ALA A 94 -3.37 21.32 -2.48
CA ALA A 94 -4.82 21.29 -2.56
C ALA A 94 -5.34 22.47 -3.37
N TYR A 95 -6.19 22.18 -4.36
CA TYR A 95 -6.91 23.19 -5.14
C TYR A 95 -8.40 22.98 -4.95
N SER A 96 -9.09 24.00 -4.44
CA SER A 96 -10.54 23.99 -4.25
C SER A 96 -11.19 25.14 -5.01
N SER A 97 -12.36 24.87 -5.59
CA SER A 97 -13.15 25.87 -6.30
C SER A 97 -14.63 25.51 -6.24
N LEU A 98 -15.49 26.53 -6.13
CA LEU A 98 -16.94 26.36 -6.15
C LEU A 98 -17.47 26.73 -7.53
N LEU A 99 -18.16 25.78 -8.17
CA LEU A 99 -18.79 25.98 -9.48
C LEU A 99 -20.31 26.10 -9.31
N CYS A 100 -20.83 27.32 -9.54
CA CYS A 100 -22.28 27.59 -9.56
C CYS A 100 -22.71 28.03 -10.97
N PRO A 101 -22.92 27.10 -11.92
CA PRO A 101 -23.47 27.45 -13.22
C PRO A 101 -24.94 27.88 -13.08
N LYS A 102 -25.32 29.00 -13.70
CA LYS A 102 -26.74 29.34 -13.91
C LYS A 102 -27.13 28.87 -15.30
N PHE A 103 -28.13 28.00 -15.42
CA PHE A 103 -28.61 27.55 -16.73
C PHE A 103 -29.02 28.76 -17.58
N PRO A 104 -28.63 28.85 -18.87
CA PRO A 104 -28.00 27.83 -19.72
C PRO A 104 -26.45 27.88 -19.78
N SER A 105 -25.78 28.65 -18.92
CA SER A 105 -24.33 28.79 -18.95
C SER A 105 -23.61 27.58 -18.38
N VAL A 106 -22.70 26.99 -19.17
CA VAL A 106 -21.75 25.97 -18.72
C VAL A 106 -20.44 26.66 -18.38
N ARG A 107 -19.90 26.41 -17.17
CA ARG A 107 -18.56 26.87 -16.75
C ARG A 107 -17.64 25.66 -16.62
N ALA A 108 -16.48 25.72 -17.26
CA ALA A 108 -15.41 24.75 -17.11
C ALA A 108 -14.31 25.32 -16.21
N LEU A 109 -13.76 24.48 -15.33
CA LEU A 109 -12.56 24.78 -14.55
C LEU A 109 -11.42 23.91 -15.06
N CYS A 110 -10.36 24.55 -15.54
CA CYS A 110 -9.12 23.87 -15.89
C CYS A 110 -8.10 24.10 -14.78
N LEU A 111 -7.66 23.03 -14.15
CA LEU A 111 -6.56 23.06 -13.17
C LEU A 111 -5.29 22.57 -13.87
N GLN A 112 -4.25 23.40 -13.85
CA GLN A 112 -2.93 23.07 -14.38
C GLN A 112 -1.89 23.22 -13.26
N PRO A 113 -1.82 22.26 -12.32
CA PRO A 113 -0.84 22.31 -11.26
C PRO A 113 0.58 22.18 -11.85
N ALA A 114 1.45 23.13 -11.53
CA ALA A 114 2.85 23.05 -11.91
C ALA A 114 3.56 22.05 -10.99
N LEU A 115 4.08 20.96 -11.57
CA LEU A 115 4.94 20.03 -10.85
C LEU A 115 6.33 20.66 -10.70
N PRO A 116 6.94 20.63 -9.50
CA PRO A 116 8.29 21.15 -9.33
C PRO A 116 9.30 20.27 -10.08
N ALA A 117 10.45 20.84 -10.45
CA ALA A 117 11.44 20.15 -11.29
C ALA A 117 12.08 18.91 -10.63
N ASN A 118 12.00 18.80 -9.29
CA ASN A 118 12.60 17.74 -8.48
C ASN A 118 11.61 16.60 -8.14
N VAL A 119 10.59 16.38 -8.98
CA VAL A 119 9.62 15.30 -8.79
C VAL A 119 10.22 13.97 -9.25
N ASP A 120 10.16 12.97 -8.38
CA ASP A 120 10.55 11.60 -8.73
C ASP A 120 9.53 10.96 -9.67
N ARG A 121 10.00 10.14 -10.62
CA ARG A 121 9.17 9.57 -11.68
C ARG A 121 8.14 8.60 -11.09
N GLY A 122 6.86 8.80 -11.39
CA GLY A 122 5.77 7.95 -10.87
C GLY A 122 5.33 8.27 -9.45
N SER A 123 5.94 9.25 -8.77
CA SER A 123 5.51 9.72 -7.44
C SER A 123 4.25 10.61 -7.49
N ALA A 124 4.06 11.34 -8.59
CA ALA A 124 2.97 12.29 -8.74
C ALA A 124 1.60 11.57 -8.82
N ARG A 125 0.69 11.95 -7.92
CA ARG A 125 -0.69 11.44 -7.86
C ARG A 125 -1.64 12.61 -7.67
N ALA A 126 -2.80 12.56 -8.30
CA ALA A 126 -3.84 13.57 -8.17
C ALA A 126 -5.18 12.90 -7.83
N THR A 127 -5.88 13.45 -6.85
CA THR A 127 -7.21 13.01 -6.44
C THR A 127 -8.16 14.19 -6.56
N SER A 128 -9.36 13.93 -7.08
CA SER A 128 -10.39 14.95 -7.24
C SER A 128 -11.67 14.49 -6.57
N THR A 129 -12.23 15.36 -5.72
CA THR A 129 -13.53 15.14 -5.08
C THR A 129 -14.49 16.23 -5.54
N ILE A 130 -15.65 15.83 -6.04
CA ILE A 130 -16.72 16.75 -6.45
C ILE A 130 -17.88 16.59 -5.46
N ALA A 131 -18.29 17.69 -4.83
CA ALA A 131 -19.44 17.73 -3.96
C ALA A 131 -20.50 18.69 -4.54
N GLY A 132 -21.75 18.23 -4.63
CA GLY A 132 -22.87 19.06 -5.09
C GLY A 132 -23.43 19.98 -4.00
N ASP A 133 -23.27 19.58 -2.74
CA ASP A 133 -23.64 20.36 -1.56
C ASP A 133 -22.47 20.34 -0.58
N ILE A 134 -22.03 21.53 -0.16
CA ILE A 134 -20.96 21.72 0.82
C ILE A 134 -21.34 21.19 2.21
N MET A 135 -22.64 21.16 2.53
CA MET A 135 -23.17 20.64 3.79
C MET A 135 -23.62 19.19 3.67
N GLY A 136 -23.56 18.59 2.47
CA GLY A 136 -24.06 17.24 2.23
C GLY A 136 -23.52 16.19 3.20
N SER A 137 -22.26 16.32 3.65
CA SER A 137 -21.64 15.45 4.67
C SER A 137 -22.10 15.75 6.10
N ALA A 138 -22.34 17.02 6.45
CA ALA A 138 -22.85 17.41 7.77
C ALA A 138 -24.30 16.96 8.01
N LEU A 139 -25.04 16.73 6.92
CA LEU A 139 -26.44 16.29 6.95
C LEU A 139 -26.58 14.76 6.88
N GLN A 140 -25.48 14.04 6.63
CA GLN A 140 -25.47 12.60 6.83
C GLN A 140 -25.70 12.37 8.32
N ASN A 141 -26.79 11.69 8.68
CA ASN A 141 -27.26 11.41 10.04
C ASN A 141 -28.24 12.43 10.68
N LEU A 142 -28.90 13.31 9.90
CA LEU A 142 -29.96 14.19 10.44
C LEU A 142 -31.11 13.44 11.12
N ASP A 143 -31.41 12.22 10.67
CA ASP A 143 -32.42 11.32 11.26
C ASP A 143 -32.15 11.03 12.74
N LYS A 144 -30.89 11.05 13.17
CA LYS A 144 -30.48 10.83 14.57
C LYS A 144 -30.67 12.07 15.46
N LEU A 145 -30.80 13.25 14.86
CA LEU A 145 -31.00 14.51 15.57
C LEU A 145 -32.49 14.84 15.74
N LEU A 146 -33.35 14.31 14.86
CA LEU A 146 -34.79 14.42 14.97
C LEU A 146 -35.31 13.62 16.16
N THR A 147 -35.70 14.32 17.23
CA THR A 147 -36.23 13.68 18.45
C THR A 147 -37.53 14.33 18.88
N LEU A 148 -38.44 13.54 19.46
CA LEU A 148 -39.68 14.09 20.03
C LEU A 148 -39.33 14.95 21.25
N PRO A 149 -39.62 16.27 21.23
CA PRO A 149 -39.28 17.16 22.33
C PRO A 149 -40.13 16.81 23.56
N THR A 150 -39.42 16.48 24.65
CA THR A 150 -39.99 15.97 25.90
C THR A 150 -39.12 16.42 27.07
N GLY A 151 -39.74 16.66 28.23
CA GLY A 151 -39.06 17.06 29.46
C GLY A 151 -39.47 18.46 29.96
N CYS A 152 -38.73 18.98 30.94
CA CYS A 152 -38.89 20.35 31.45
C CYS A 152 -38.52 21.41 30.39
N GLY A 153 -38.89 22.67 30.60
CA GLY A 153 -38.73 23.75 29.60
C GLY A 153 -37.35 23.81 28.93
N GLU A 154 -36.26 23.69 29.68
CA GLU A 154 -34.89 23.67 29.13
C GLU A 154 -34.63 22.44 28.25
N GLN A 155 -34.96 21.24 28.73
CA GLN A 155 -34.79 19.99 28.00
C GLN A 155 -35.69 19.92 26.76
N ASN A 156 -36.88 20.51 26.85
CA ASN A 156 -37.80 20.65 25.74
C ASN A 156 -37.19 21.56 24.66
N MET A 157 -36.62 22.70 25.03
CA MET A 157 -35.96 23.61 24.10
C MET A 157 -34.72 23.01 23.42
N VAL A 158 -33.92 22.22 24.15
CA VAL A 158 -32.73 21.53 23.60
C VAL A 158 -33.10 20.53 22.50
N LYS A 159 -34.28 19.89 22.58
CA LYS A 159 -34.78 18.97 21.54
C LYS A 159 -35.60 19.66 20.47
N PHE A 160 -36.30 20.74 20.82
CA PHE A 160 -37.19 21.46 19.91
C PHE A 160 -36.42 22.32 18.89
N ALA A 161 -35.42 23.09 19.33
CA ALA A 161 -34.69 23.99 18.44
C ALA A 161 -33.98 23.27 17.27
N PRO A 162 -33.29 22.12 17.48
CA PRO A 162 -32.69 21.37 16.38
C PRO A 162 -33.71 20.92 15.34
N ASN A 163 -34.91 20.46 15.75
CA ASN A 163 -35.95 20.02 14.80
C ASN A 163 -36.38 21.15 13.85
N ILE A 164 -36.46 22.39 14.33
CA ILE A 164 -36.84 23.56 13.51
C ILE A 164 -35.74 23.89 12.49
N TYR A 165 -34.47 23.95 12.91
CA TYR A 165 -33.36 24.25 12.00
C TYR A 165 -33.13 23.15 10.95
N ILE A 166 -33.41 21.89 11.31
CA ILE A 166 -33.39 20.78 10.35
C ILE A 166 -34.49 20.95 9.30
N GLN A 167 -35.70 21.34 9.72
CA GLN A 167 -36.81 21.59 8.80
C GLN A 167 -36.60 22.85 7.93
N GLU A 168 -35.94 23.89 8.44
CA GLU A 168 -35.64 25.10 7.67
C GLU A 168 -34.57 24.85 6.59
N TYR A 169 -33.67 23.91 6.83
CA TYR A 169 -32.60 23.56 5.92
C TYR A 169 -33.05 22.62 4.79
N LEU A 170 -33.91 21.63 5.09
CA LEU A 170 -34.44 20.64 4.14
C LEU A 170 -35.56 21.20 3.24
#